data_AF-A0A842CRE5-F1
#
_entry.id   AF-A0A842CRE5-F1
#
_cell.length_a   1.000
_cell.length_b   1.000
_cell.length_c   1.000
_cell.angle_alpha   90.00
_cell.angle_beta   90.00
_cell.angle_gamma   90.00
#
_symmetry.space_group_name_H-M   'P 1'
#
loop_
_entity.id
_entity.type
_entity.pdbx_description
1 polymer ?
#
loop_
_entity_poly.entity_id
_entity_poly.type
_entity_poly.pdbx_seq_one_letter_code
_entity_poly.pdbx_strand_id
1 'polypeptide(L)'
;MKNKFLFITLLSCLLIAAGILSTIAMANANTVQVKAEVLNVRSGPGLAFDVTSQVRKNEILNVIDEENKWYKVRLSNGQSGYVASWLVENVDVSASSNSLATVTSDGSLNVRSKPSTNSTILGTLKNGDQITVSTQSNGWTQIQYQGQSAWVNSSFIKMQESATKESSSSLQTVTIRSNGTNIRSGPGRNSKSVEKADAGTVYDIEGVQGDWYQITTASGTKGYVANWVVDVSSSKTKSAPKAKTTSLAEATIVIDPGHGGNDPGAQGQNGTVEKKATLKTAKAVAKRLEQSGAKVILTRDSDEYISLKERAQKAEKYNADAFISLHFDSVPDADNTNVNGQTTYYYKNKDQSLADSINASLASNLSSKNRGTRSGDFYVLRENTQPSVLLELGYLSSSIDEQQLNSSGFREKVADSIYDGLSNYFK
;
A
#
# COMPACT_ATOMS: atom_id res chain seq x y z
N MET A 1 -4.81 66.79 -8.53
CA MET A 1 -4.42 65.69 -7.63
C MET A 1 -3.49 64.74 -8.36
N LYS A 2 -2.25 65.22 -8.59
CA LYS A 2 -1.13 64.46 -9.15
C LYS A 2 -0.23 64.16 -7.94
N ASN A 3 0.25 62.92 -7.80
CA ASN A 3 1.00 62.36 -6.64
C ASN A 3 0.22 61.37 -5.73
N LYS A 4 -0.67 60.55 -6.28
CA LYS A 4 -1.11 59.29 -5.62
C LYS A 4 -1.07 58.04 -6.51
N PHE A 5 -0.54 58.15 -7.74
CA PHE A 5 -0.52 57.06 -8.72
C PHE A 5 0.84 56.36 -8.87
N LEU A 6 1.85 56.76 -8.09
CA LEU A 6 3.22 56.21 -8.19
C LEU A 6 3.63 55.34 -6.98
N PHE A 7 2.68 54.98 -6.11
CA PHE A 7 2.92 54.09 -4.96
C PHE A 7 2.04 52.82 -4.96
N ILE A 8 1.24 52.63 -6.02
CA ILE A 8 0.43 51.40 -6.23
C ILE A 8 1.02 50.54 -7.36
N THR A 9 2.05 51.02 -8.05
CA THR A 9 2.79 50.29 -9.11
C THR A 9 4.14 49.73 -8.65
N LEU A 10 4.38 49.66 -7.33
CA LEU A 10 5.51 48.90 -6.75
C LEU A 10 5.09 47.86 -5.68
N LEU A 11 3.79 47.74 -5.39
CA LEU A 11 3.24 46.69 -4.53
C LEU A 11 2.35 45.68 -5.29
N SER A 12 2.21 45.85 -6.61
CA SER A 12 1.58 44.90 -7.53
C SER A 12 2.60 44.07 -8.33
N CYS A 13 3.91 44.29 -8.12
CA CYS A 13 5.00 43.47 -8.68
C CYS A 13 5.74 42.63 -7.62
N LEU A 14 5.28 42.64 -6.36
CA LEU A 14 5.80 41.78 -5.28
C LEU A 14 4.74 40.85 -4.67
N LEU A 15 3.60 40.68 -5.34
CA LEU A 15 2.51 39.74 -5.00
C LEU A 15 2.06 38.90 -6.21
N ILE A 16 2.90 38.81 -7.26
CA ILE A 16 2.75 37.89 -8.41
C ILE A 16 3.86 36.81 -8.36
N ALA A 17 4.22 36.37 -7.14
CA ALA A 17 5.24 35.35 -6.93
C ALA A 17 4.94 34.48 -5.70
N ALA A 18 3.68 34.05 -5.53
CA ALA A 18 3.28 32.91 -4.71
C ALA A 18 1.76 32.77 -4.78
N GLY A 19 1.23 31.95 -5.69
CA GLY A 19 -0.20 31.67 -5.66
C GLY A 19 -0.86 31.34 -6.99
N ILE A 20 -0.22 30.53 -7.84
CA ILE A 20 -0.94 29.76 -8.86
C ILE A 20 -0.09 28.55 -9.24
N LEU A 21 -0.76 27.41 -9.41
CA LEU A 21 -0.29 26.12 -9.93
C LEU A 21 0.47 25.20 -8.95
N SER A 22 -0.29 24.49 -8.12
CA SER A 22 0.04 23.10 -7.79
C SER A 22 -0.96 22.16 -8.47
N THR A 23 -0.90 22.11 -9.81
CA THR A 23 -1.38 20.97 -10.60
C THR A 23 -0.26 20.56 -11.53
N ILE A 24 0.76 19.91 -10.97
CA ILE A 24 1.72 19.17 -11.79
C ILE A 24 1.15 17.76 -11.93
N ALA A 25 0.48 17.54 -13.06
CA ALA A 25 0.32 16.20 -13.60
C ALA A 25 1.73 15.73 -14.04
N MET A 26 2.31 14.79 -13.30
CA MET A 26 3.57 14.14 -13.63
C MET A 26 3.25 12.92 -14.50
N ALA A 27 3.61 12.99 -15.78
CA ALA A 27 3.71 11.82 -16.65
C ALA A 27 5.16 11.77 -17.14
N ASN A 28 6.01 11.07 -16.40
CA ASN A 28 7.38 10.70 -16.78
C ASN A 28 7.66 9.31 -16.19
N ALA A 29 8.32 8.44 -16.93
CA ALA A 29 8.71 7.12 -16.48
C ALA A 29 9.74 7.25 -15.34
N ASN A 30 9.24 7.38 -14.11
CA ASN A 30 10.06 7.40 -12.92
C ASN A 30 10.47 5.97 -12.60
N THR A 31 11.74 5.62 -12.73
CA THR A 31 12.23 4.43 -12.04
C THR A 31 12.41 4.75 -10.58
N VAL A 32 12.02 3.81 -9.71
CA VAL A 32 12.18 3.95 -8.27
C VAL A 32 12.99 2.80 -7.71
N GLN A 33 13.97 3.12 -6.86
CA GLN A 33 14.78 2.13 -6.16
C GLN A 33 14.14 1.78 -4.82
N VAL A 34 14.01 0.49 -4.55
CA VAL A 34 13.46 -0.02 -3.30
C VAL A 34 14.41 0.26 -2.14
N LYS A 35 13.91 0.95 -1.09
CA LYS A 35 14.71 1.24 0.13
C LYS A 35 14.60 0.14 1.19
N ALA A 36 13.45 -0.53 1.24
CA ALA A 36 13.17 -1.58 2.23
C ALA A 36 13.83 -2.90 1.84
N GLU A 37 14.30 -3.69 2.82
CA GLU A 37 14.86 -5.04 2.58
C GLU A 37 13.92 -5.92 1.75
N VAL A 38 12.61 -5.83 2.04
CA VAL A 38 11.53 -6.41 1.27
C VAL A 38 10.40 -5.38 1.17
N LEU A 39 9.84 -5.19 -0.02
CA LEU A 39 8.72 -4.31 -0.31
C LEU A 39 7.61 -5.11 -1.00
N ASN A 40 6.41 -5.07 -0.42
CA ASN A 40 5.24 -5.69 -1.03
C ASN A 40 4.78 -4.93 -2.27
N VAL A 41 4.48 -5.71 -3.31
CA VAL A 41 3.75 -5.28 -4.49
C VAL A 41 2.30 -5.72 -4.32
N ARG A 42 1.35 -4.79 -4.38
CA ARG A 42 -0.07 -5.02 -4.08
C ARG A 42 -0.94 -4.96 -5.33
N SER A 43 -2.14 -5.53 -5.26
CA SER A 43 -3.12 -5.48 -6.35
C SER A 43 -3.74 -4.09 -6.58
N GLY A 44 -3.63 -3.17 -5.61
CA GLY A 44 -4.16 -1.81 -5.69
C GLY A 44 -3.42 -0.80 -4.81
N PRO A 45 -3.67 0.51 -4.99
CA PRO A 45 -2.96 1.62 -4.35
C PRO A 45 -3.41 1.84 -2.90
N GLY A 46 -3.07 0.88 -2.03
CA GLY A 46 -3.43 0.94 -0.62
C GLY A 46 -3.04 -0.32 0.15
N LEU A 47 -2.96 -0.20 1.47
CA LEU A 47 -2.56 -1.29 2.36
C LEU A 47 -3.64 -2.39 2.49
N ALA A 48 -4.90 -2.03 2.22
CA ALA A 48 -6.02 -2.96 2.25
C ALA A 48 -5.96 -3.99 1.12
N PHE A 49 -5.30 -3.66 0.00
CA PHE A 49 -5.17 -4.52 -1.18
C PHE A 49 -4.20 -5.68 -0.94
N ASP A 50 -4.48 -6.80 -1.59
CA ASP A 50 -3.72 -8.05 -1.43
C ASP A 50 -2.29 -7.91 -1.97
N VAL A 51 -1.36 -8.58 -1.32
CA VAL A 51 0.03 -8.69 -1.78
C VAL A 51 0.06 -9.69 -2.93
N THR A 52 0.50 -9.25 -4.10
CA THR A 52 0.60 -10.07 -5.32
C THR A 52 2.02 -10.54 -5.59
N SER A 53 3.02 -9.79 -5.12
CA SER A 53 4.44 -10.12 -5.25
C SER A 53 5.28 -9.32 -4.25
N GLN A 54 6.59 -9.50 -4.28
CA GLN A 54 7.54 -8.76 -3.47
C GLN A 54 8.78 -8.43 -4.28
N VAL A 55 9.41 -7.32 -3.91
CA VAL A 55 10.65 -6.80 -4.51
C VAL A 55 11.60 -6.44 -3.38
N ARG A 56 12.91 -6.60 -3.57
CA ARG A 56 13.92 -6.40 -2.52
C ARG A 56 14.64 -5.07 -2.64
N LYS A 57 15.33 -4.70 -1.57
CA LYS A 57 16.18 -3.50 -1.51
C LYS A 57 17.11 -3.41 -2.73
N ASN A 58 17.26 -2.19 -3.22
CA ASN A 58 18.02 -1.83 -4.42
C ASN A 58 17.43 -2.32 -5.75
N GLU A 59 16.34 -3.09 -5.76
CA GLU A 59 15.64 -3.37 -7.01
C GLU A 59 15.08 -2.07 -7.61
N ILE A 60 15.18 -1.95 -8.93
CA ILE A 60 14.70 -0.81 -9.68
C ILE A 60 13.36 -1.16 -10.30
N LEU A 61 12.34 -0.38 -9.99
CA LEU A 61 10.97 -0.61 -10.43
C LEU A 61 10.56 0.48 -11.40
N ASN A 62 9.92 0.08 -12.51
CA ASN A 62 9.39 1.04 -13.47
C ASN A 62 8.04 1.56 -12.98
N VAL A 63 7.96 2.82 -12.55
CA VAL A 63 6.67 3.45 -12.22
C VAL A 63 5.92 3.76 -13.50
N ILE A 64 4.73 3.20 -13.59
CA ILE A 64 3.82 3.34 -14.73
C ILE A 64 2.57 4.15 -14.38
N ASP A 65 2.31 4.39 -13.09
CA ASP A 65 1.23 5.27 -12.61
C ASP A 65 1.47 5.69 -11.15
N GLU A 66 0.81 6.74 -10.69
CA GLU A 66 0.78 7.13 -9.28
C GLU A 66 -0.66 7.41 -8.83
N GLU A 67 -1.09 6.75 -7.75
CA GLU A 67 -2.40 6.95 -7.16
C GLU A 67 -2.30 6.90 -5.63
N ASN A 68 -2.86 7.90 -4.93
CA ASN A 68 -2.95 7.93 -3.46
C ASN A 68 -1.63 7.68 -2.71
N LYS A 69 -0.50 8.22 -3.22
CA LYS A 69 0.86 7.97 -2.69
C LYS A 69 1.34 6.52 -2.88
N TRP A 70 0.80 5.81 -3.85
CA TRP A 70 1.29 4.51 -4.32
C TRP A 70 1.75 4.64 -5.75
N TYR A 71 2.88 4.05 -6.07
CA TYR A 71 3.34 3.88 -7.43
C TYR A 71 2.85 2.55 -7.97
N LYS A 72 2.11 2.59 -9.07
CA LYS A 72 1.92 1.40 -9.89
C LYS A 72 3.23 1.13 -10.59
N VAL A 73 3.79 -0.05 -10.39
CA VAL A 73 5.07 -0.47 -10.94
C VAL A 73 4.92 -1.69 -11.83
N ARG A 74 5.78 -1.79 -12.84
CA ARG A 74 5.97 -3.00 -13.63
C ARG A 74 7.19 -3.78 -13.13
N LEU A 75 6.97 -5.05 -12.81
CA LEU A 75 7.98 -5.99 -12.35
C LEU A 75 8.77 -6.58 -13.53
N SER A 76 9.93 -7.17 -13.23
CA SER A 76 10.82 -7.81 -14.22
C SER A 76 10.16 -8.97 -14.98
N ASN A 77 9.17 -9.63 -14.37
CA ASN A 77 8.38 -10.69 -14.99
C ASN A 77 7.21 -10.17 -15.86
N GLY A 78 7.10 -8.85 -16.06
CA GLY A 78 6.05 -8.21 -16.85
C GLY A 78 4.74 -7.96 -16.11
N GLN A 79 4.55 -8.51 -14.90
CA GLN A 79 3.39 -8.22 -14.07
C GLN A 79 3.42 -6.78 -13.56
N SER A 80 2.27 -6.27 -13.16
CA SER A 80 2.16 -4.93 -12.56
C SER A 80 1.47 -5.02 -11.21
N GLY A 81 1.82 -4.10 -10.32
CA GLY A 81 1.15 -3.93 -9.03
C GLY A 81 1.58 -2.63 -8.39
N TYR A 82 1.15 -2.38 -7.17
CA TYR A 82 1.33 -1.09 -6.51
C TYR A 82 2.32 -1.22 -5.35
N VAL A 83 3.29 -0.31 -5.30
CA VAL A 83 4.22 -0.17 -4.19
C VAL A 83 4.03 1.19 -3.53
N ALA A 84 4.28 1.28 -2.23
CA ALA A 84 4.13 2.54 -1.51
C ALA A 84 5.22 3.54 -1.90
N SER A 85 4.84 4.76 -2.28
CA SER A 85 5.78 5.79 -2.77
C SER A 85 6.85 6.18 -1.73
N TRP A 86 6.55 6.05 -0.45
CA TRP A 86 7.48 6.37 0.65
C TRP A 86 8.50 5.28 0.94
N LEU A 87 8.39 4.10 0.31
CA LEU A 87 9.31 2.97 0.47
C LEU A 87 10.34 2.85 -0.65
N VAL A 88 10.34 3.82 -1.56
CA VAL A 88 11.20 3.84 -2.74
C VAL A 88 11.75 5.25 -2.96
N GLU A 89 12.82 5.39 -3.74
CA GLU A 89 13.37 6.69 -4.16
C GLU A 89 13.48 6.81 -5.67
N ASN A 90 13.24 8.00 -6.20
CA ASN A 90 13.41 8.27 -7.62
C ASN A 90 14.88 8.11 -8.00
N VAL A 91 15.13 7.28 -9.01
CA VAL A 91 16.44 7.16 -9.66
C VAL A 91 16.30 7.81 -11.02
N ASP A 92 17.00 8.92 -11.25
CA ASP A 92 17.14 9.48 -12.58
C ASP A 92 17.96 8.51 -13.46
N VAL A 93 17.21 7.85 -14.34
CA VAL A 93 17.49 7.07 -15.56
C VAL A 93 18.95 6.74 -15.93
N SER A 94 19.22 5.44 -16.05
CA SER A 94 20.15 4.90 -17.06
C SER A 94 19.45 3.83 -17.91
N ALA A 95 19.52 3.99 -19.22
CA ALA A 95 18.80 3.25 -20.26
C ALA A 95 18.84 1.71 -20.16
N SER A 96 17.69 1.05 -20.05
CA SER A 96 17.52 -0.36 -20.44
C SER A 96 16.05 -0.79 -20.57
N SER A 97 15.43 -0.49 -21.71
CA SER A 97 14.37 -1.33 -22.29
C SER A 97 14.45 -1.18 -23.82
N ASN A 98 15.16 -2.11 -24.46
CA ASN A 98 15.58 -1.98 -25.85
C ASN A 98 14.56 -2.59 -26.82
N SER A 99 13.41 -1.94 -27.02
CA SER A 99 12.63 -2.16 -28.25
C SER A 99 13.11 -1.18 -29.31
N LEU A 100 13.61 -1.67 -30.45
CA LEU A 100 14.10 -0.84 -31.55
C LEU A 100 12.99 -0.60 -32.58
N ALA A 101 12.90 0.64 -33.07
CA ALA A 101 12.04 1.00 -34.19
C ALA A 101 12.82 1.83 -35.22
N THR A 102 12.35 1.80 -36.46
CA THR A 102 12.90 2.59 -37.56
C THR A 102 11.91 3.68 -37.94
N VAL A 103 12.40 4.91 -38.11
CA VAL A 103 11.59 6.04 -38.60
C VAL A 103 11.26 5.82 -40.08
N THR A 104 9.98 5.93 -40.45
CA THR A 104 9.45 5.70 -41.81
C THR A 104 8.75 6.93 -42.40
N SER A 105 9.15 8.13 -41.98
CA SER A 105 8.55 9.38 -42.49
C SER A 105 9.19 9.79 -43.83
N ASP A 106 8.38 10.21 -44.81
CA ASP A 106 8.87 10.76 -46.09
C ASP A 106 9.57 12.14 -45.96
N GLY A 107 9.76 12.63 -44.72
CA GLY A 107 10.43 13.88 -44.37
C GLY A 107 11.06 13.85 -42.96
N SER A 108 11.14 15.01 -42.31
CA SER A 108 11.67 15.12 -40.94
C SER A 108 10.58 14.85 -39.89
N LEU A 109 10.77 13.83 -39.05
CA LEU A 109 9.87 13.49 -37.94
C LEU A 109 10.17 14.37 -36.73
N ASN A 110 9.22 15.20 -36.31
CA ASN A 110 9.38 16.05 -35.14
C ASN A 110 9.45 15.23 -33.85
N VAL A 111 10.50 15.49 -33.07
CA VAL A 111 10.68 15.01 -31.70
C VAL A 111 10.17 16.07 -30.75
N ARG A 112 9.28 15.71 -29.83
CA ARG A 112 8.52 16.67 -29.02
C ARG A 112 8.63 16.42 -27.53
N SER A 113 8.41 17.47 -26.74
CA SER A 113 8.45 17.39 -25.27
C SER A 113 7.23 16.70 -24.65
N LYS A 114 6.09 16.61 -25.36
CA LYS A 114 4.87 15.93 -24.90
C LYS A 114 4.21 15.14 -26.06
N PRO A 115 3.34 14.15 -25.79
CA PRO A 115 2.60 13.40 -26.82
C PRO A 115 1.46 14.24 -27.42
N SER A 116 1.82 15.35 -28.07
CA SER A 116 0.85 16.29 -28.66
C SER A 116 1.50 17.08 -29.79
N THR A 117 0.75 17.32 -30.86
CA THR A 117 1.15 18.16 -32.01
C THR A 117 1.38 19.62 -31.63
N ASN A 118 0.83 20.07 -30.51
CA ASN A 118 0.94 21.44 -30.02
C ASN A 118 2.10 21.66 -29.03
N SER A 119 2.88 20.62 -28.73
CA SER A 119 3.99 20.71 -27.78
C SER A 119 5.31 21.14 -28.44
N THR A 120 6.22 21.66 -27.62
CA THR A 120 7.54 22.13 -28.05
C THR A 120 8.30 21.05 -28.82
N ILE A 121 8.84 21.43 -29.97
CA ILE A 121 9.71 20.57 -30.78
C ILE A 121 11.11 20.65 -30.17
N LEU A 122 11.65 19.51 -29.73
CA LEU A 122 12.99 19.36 -29.18
C LEU A 122 14.03 19.07 -30.27
N GLY A 123 13.59 18.58 -31.42
CA GLY A 123 14.45 18.28 -32.57
C GLY A 123 13.70 17.52 -33.66
N THR A 124 14.43 16.94 -34.59
CA THR A 124 13.86 16.14 -35.69
C THR A 124 14.69 14.89 -35.96
N LEU A 125 14.03 13.82 -36.41
CA LEU A 125 14.63 12.58 -36.91
C LEU A 125 14.39 12.45 -38.41
N LYS A 126 15.25 11.70 -39.10
CA LYS A 126 15.17 11.44 -40.55
C LYS A 126 14.64 10.05 -40.82
N ASN A 127 14.13 9.85 -42.04
CA ASN A 127 13.77 8.52 -42.53
C ASN A 127 14.95 7.53 -42.38
N GLY A 128 14.69 6.35 -41.86
CA GLY A 128 15.72 5.33 -41.61
C GLY A 128 16.44 5.45 -40.26
N ASP A 129 16.27 6.53 -39.50
CA ASP A 129 16.87 6.64 -38.16
C ASP A 129 16.35 5.52 -37.25
N GLN A 130 17.27 4.89 -36.51
CA GLN A 130 16.94 3.91 -35.48
C GLN A 130 16.72 4.61 -34.14
N ILE A 131 15.63 4.25 -33.47
CA ILE A 131 15.24 4.80 -32.19
C ILE A 131 14.94 3.68 -31.20
N THR A 132 15.34 3.89 -29.95
CA THR A 132 14.90 3.05 -28.85
C THR A 132 13.54 3.54 -28.36
N VAL A 133 12.57 2.64 -28.39
CA VAL A 133 11.19 2.86 -27.99
C VAL A 133 11.01 2.41 -26.55
N SER A 134 10.52 3.31 -25.71
CA SER A 134 10.22 3.02 -24.30
C SER A 134 8.76 2.59 -24.11
N THR A 135 7.81 3.30 -24.75
CA THR A 135 6.38 2.98 -24.68
C THR A 135 5.60 3.62 -25.84
N GLN A 136 4.38 3.16 -26.07
CA GLN A 136 3.43 3.71 -27.04
C GLN A 136 2.08 3.95 -26.38
N SER A 137 1.48 5.12 -26.62
CA SER A 137 0.14 5.44 -26.14
C SER A 137 -0.50 6.51 -27.02
N ASN A 138 -1.79 6.35 -27.33
CA ASN A 138 -2.62 7.36 -28.01
C ASN A 138 -2.00 7.92 -29.31
N GLY A 139 -1.35 7.08 -30.11
CA GLY A 139 -0.71 7.49 -31.38
C GLY A 139 0.65 8.18 -31.23
N TRP A 140 1.22 8.18 -30.03
CA TRP A 140 2.56 8.68 -29.75
C TRP A 140 3.48 7.60 -29.19
N THR A 141 4.73 7.64 -29.62
CA THR A 141 5.81 6.78 -29.16
C THR A 141 6.79 7.60 -28.35
N GLN A 142 7.10 7.14 -27.14
CA GLN A 142 8.16 7.73 -26.32
C GLN A 142 9.52 7.16 -26.71
N ILE A 143 10.50 8.03 -26.85
CA ILE A 143 11.88 7.72 -27.22
C ILE A 143 12.85 8.43 -26.28
N GLN A 144 14.10 7.98 -26.25
CA GLN A 144 15.19 8.74 -25.68
C GLN A 144 15.84 9.62 -26.76
N TYR A 145 15.95 10.92 -26.52
CA TYR A 145 16.53 11.88 -27.46
C TYR A 145 17.47 12.83 -26.72
N GLN A 146 18.76 12.83 -27.06
CA GLN A 146 19.79 13.68 -26.43
C GLN A 146 19.83 13.61 -24.89
N GLY A 147 19.64 12.41 -24.34
CA GLY A 147 19.69 12.18 -22.88
C GLY A 147 18.40 12.52 -22.12
N GLN A 148 17.33 12.94 -22.80
CA GLN A 148 16.02 13.21 -22.20
C GLN A 148 14.90 12.42 -22.90
N SER A 149 13.79 12.21 -22.20
CA SER A 149 12.60 11.59 -22.78
C SER A 149 11.88 12.54 -23.73
N ALA A 150 11.51 12.04 -24.90
CA ALA A 150 10.80 12.79 -25.91
C ALA A 150 9.76 11.93 -26.64
N TRP A 151 8.94 12.54 -27.47
CA TRP A 151 7.79 11.92 -28.12
C TRP A 151 7.82 12.13 -29.62
N VAL A 152 7.51 11.07 -30.36
CA VAL A 152 7.30 11.09 -31.81
C VAL A 152 5.96 10.47 -32.15
N ASN A 153 5.36 10.83 -33.29
CA ASN A 153 4.09 10.24 -33.69
C ASN A 153 4.31 8.79 -34.17
N SER A 154 3.54 7.86 -33.61
CA SER A 154 3.68 6.41 -33.85
C SER A 154 3.40 6.03 -35.30
N SER A 155 2.66 6.82 -36.07
CA SER A 155 2.37 6.53 -37.48
C SER A 155 3.61 6.64 -38.38
N PHE A 156 4.70 7.22 -37.90
CA PHE A 156 5.94 7.43 -38.66
C PHE A 156 7.08 6.55 -38.19
N ILE A 157 6.79 5.46 -37.48
CA ILE A 157 7.80 4.50 -37.05
C ILE A 157 7.32 3.08 -37.31
N LYS A 158 8.26 2.18 -37.58
CA LYS A 158 8.01 0.74 -37.74
C LYS A 158 8.78 -0.02 -36.67
N MET A 159 8.05 -0.72 -35.80
CA MET A 159 8.64 -1.59 -34.77
C MET A 159 9.36 -2.78 -35.42
N GLN A 160 10.49 -3.20 -34.86
CA GLN A 160 11.13 -4.46 -35.24
C GLN A 160 10.50 -5.60 -34.42
N GLU A 161 9.92 -6.60 -35.09
CA GLU A 161 9.27 -7.75 -34.43
C GLU A 161 10.30 -8.62 -33.70
N SER A 162 10.05 -8.89 -32.42
CA SER A 162 10.64 -10.02 -31.70
C SER A 162 9.58 -11.11 -31.56
N ALA A 163 9.91 -12.32 -32.03
CA ALA A 163 9.02 -13.47 -31.98
C ALA A 163 9.00 -14.09 -30.58
N THR A 164 7.84 -14.20 -29.95
CA THR A 164 7.62 -15.16 -28.85
C THR A 164 6.21 -15.75 -28.88
N LYS A 165 6.18 -17.09 -28.91
CA LYS A 165 5.03 -17.99 -28.93
C LYS A 165 4.35 -18.10 -27.56
N GLU A 166 3.06 -18.45 -27.61
CA GLU A 166 2.19 -18.88 -26.51
C GLU A 166 2.69 -20.13 -25.76
N SER A 167 2.38 -20.24 -24.45
CA SER A 167 2.07 -21.52 -23.80
C SER A 167 1.24 -21.34 -22.51
N SER A 168 0.39 -22.34 -22.28
CA SER A 168 -0.81 -22.50 -21.43
C SER A 168 -0.78 -22.10 -19.95
N SER A 169 -1.95 -21.65 -19.48
CA SER A 169 -2.35 -21.06 -18.20
C SER A 169 -2.72 -22.04 -17.09
N SER A 170 -2.43 -21.67 -15.84
CA SER A 170 -3.23 -22.07 -14.68
C SER A 170 -4.64 -21.45 -14.78
N LEU A 171 -5.69 -22.28 -14.72
CA LEU A 171 -7.07 -21.83 -14.93
C LEU A 171 -7.54 -20.91 -13.77
N GLN A 172 -7.72 -19.63 -14.09
CA GLN A 172 -8.34 -18.62 -13.23
C GLN A 172 -9.80 -18.42 -13.68
N THR A 173 -10.69 -18.13 -12.73
CA THR A 173 -12.12 -17.89 -12.98
C THR A 173 -12.53 -16.47 -12.59
N VAL A 174 -13.63 -15.98 -13.13
CA VAL A 174 -14.33 -14.75 -12.71
C VAL A 174 -15.72 -15.09 -12.20
N THR A 175 -16.13 -14.48 -11.09
CA THR A 175 -17.48 -14.56 -10.53
C THR A 175 -18.20 -13.23 -10.70
N ILE A 176 -19.38 -13.22 -11.30
CA ILE A 176 -20.15 -11.99 -11.55
C ILE A 176 -20.68 -11.40 -10.23
N ARG A 177 -20.53 -10.08 -10.04
CA ARG A 177 -20.96 -9.39 -8.80
C ARG A 177 -22.44 -9.00 -8.77
N SER A 178 -23.05 -8.75 -9.93
CA SER A 178 -24.38 -8.11 -10.00
C SER A 178 -25.22 -8.66 -11.14
N ASN A 179 -26.53 -8.75 -10.92
CA ASN A 179 -27.49 -9.23 -11.91
C ASN A 179 -27.50 -8.36 -13.17
N GLY A 180 -27.66 -8.99 -14.33
CA GLY A 180 -27.68 -8.29 -15.62
C GLY A 180 -26.35 -7.65 -16.04
N THR A 181 -25.20 -8.15 -15.57
CA THR A 181 -23.87 -7.68 -15.97
C THR A 181 -23.64 -7.95 -17.46
N ASN A 182 -23.26 -6.91 -18.22
CA ASN A 182 -23.06 -7.02 -19.67
C ASN A 182 -21.77 -7.79 -19.99
N ILE A 183 -21.91 -8.86 -20.77
CA ILE A 183 -20.82 -9.52 -21.49
C ILE A 183 -20.72 -8.87 -22.87
N ARG A 184 -19.53 -8.39 -23.24
CA ARG A 184 -19.35 -7.53 -24.43
C ARG A 184 -18.56 -8.22 -25.54
N SER A 185 -18.77 -7.78 -26.78
CA SER A 185 -18.06 -8.32 -27.96
C SER A 185 -16.56 -7.95 -28.03
N GLY A 186 -16.09 -7.04 -27.17
CA GLY A 186 -14.71 -6.55 -27.17
C GLY A 186 -14.36 -5.78 -25.89
N PRO A 187 -13.07 -5.55 -25.60
CA PRO A 187 -12.60 -4.94 -24.37
C PRO A 187 -12.79 -3.41 -24.39
N GLY A 188 -14.00 -2.94 -24.12
CA GLY A 188 -14.32 -1.52 -24.12
C GLY A 188 -15.73 -1.20 -23.67
N ARG A 189 -15.91 -0.04 -23.02
CA ARG A 189 -17.23 0.42 -22.54
C ARG A 189 -18.23 0.67 -23.67
N ASN A 190 -17.73 0.93 -24.88
CA ASN A 190 -18.51 1.15 -26.10
C ASN A 190 -18.75 -0.13 -26.92
N SER A 191 -18.17 -1.26 -26.53
CA SER A 191 -18.37 -2.54 -27.22
C SER A 191 -19.81 -3.04 -27.03
N LYS A 192 -20.38 -3.69 -28.05
CA LYS A 192 -21.77 -4.17 -28.01
C LYS A 192 -21.94 -5.21 -26.90
N SER A 193 -23.05 -5.13 -26.16
CA SER A 193 -23.44 -6.20 -25.23
C SER A 193 -23.92 -7.40 -26.05
N VAL A 194 -23.29 -8.55 -25.87
CA VAL A 194 -23.62 -9.80 -26.56
C VAL A 194 -24.45 -10.74 -25.69
N GLU A 195 -24.26 -10.67 -24.37
CA GLU A 195 -25.04 -11.44 -23.39
C GLU A 195 -25.11 -10.65 -22.07
N LYS A 196 -26.00 -11.07 -21.16
CA LYS A 196 -26.02 -10.60 -19.78
C LYS A 196 -25.85 -11.79 -18.83
N ALA A 197 -25.11 -11.58 -17.76
CA ALA A 197 -24.85 -12.59 -16.74
C ALA A 197 -25.34 -12.12 -15.38
N ASP A 198 -25.81 -13.05 -14.56
CA ASP A 198 -26.33 -12.76 -13.23
C ASP A 198 -25.29 -12.94 -12.13
N ALA A 199 -25.51 -12.29 -10.99
CA ALA A 199 -24.61 -12.35 -9.84
C ALA A 199 -24.39 -13.81 -9.39
N GLY A 200 -23.14 -14.14 -9.05
CA GLY A 200 -22.72 -15.48 -8.68
C GLY A 200 -22.41 -16.41 -9.86
N THR A 201 -22.69 -16.01 -11.10
CA THR A 201 -22.29 -16.80 -12.29
C THR A 201 -20.77 -16.82 -12.40
N VAL A 202 -20.19 -17.97 -12.72
CA VAL A 202 -18.73 -18.18 -12.81
C VAL A 202 -18.33 -18.52 -14.24
N TYR A 203 -17.24 -17.93 -14.72
CA TYR A 203 -16.65 -18.23 -16.02
C TYR A 203 -15.14 -18.44 -15.92
N ASP A 204 -14.60 -19.32 -16.74
CA ASP A 204 -13.15 -19.46 -16.91
C ASP A 204 -12.58 -18.27 -17.68
N ILE A 205 -11.40 -17.80 -17.26
CA ILE A 205 -10.65 -16.77 -17.98
C ILE A 205 -9.86 -17.43 -19.10
N GLU A 206 -10.21 -17.11 -20.35
CA GLU A 206 -9.50 -17.58 -21.55
C GLU A 206 -8.41 -16.59 -22.00
N GLY A 207 -8.46 -15.35 -21.54
CA GLY A 207 -7.50 -14.31 -21.93
C GLY A 207 -7.72 -13.00 -21.18
N VAL A 208 -6.72 -12.13 -21.20
CA VAL A 208 -6.75 -10.81 -20.55
C VAL A 208 -6.34 -9.74 -21.55
N GLN A 209 -7.16 -8.69 -21.70
CA GLN A 209 -6.87 -7.58 -22.59
C GLN A 209 -7.21 -6.25 -21.91
N GLY A 210 -6.18 -5.58 -21.39
CA GLY A 210 -6.35 -4.41 -20.53
C GLY A 210 -7.12 -4.77 -19.26
N ASP A 211 -8.20 -4.03 -18.97
CA ASP A 211 -9.07 -4.25 -17.81
C ASP A 211 -10.19 -5.27 -18.05
N TRP A 212 -10.08 -6.09 -19.10
CA TRP A 212 -11.14 -7.00 -19.53
C TRP A 212 -10.66 -8.45 -19.54
N TYR A 213 -11.52 -9.33 -19.05
CA TYR A 213 -11.35 -10.78 -19.09
C TYR A 213 -12.16 -11.35 -20.24
N GLN A 214 -11.49 -12.10 -21.11
CA GLN A 214 -12.14 -12.90 -22.13
C GLN A 214 -12.66 -14.19 -21.51
N ILE A 215 -13.93 -14.47 -21.74
CA ILE A 215 -14.67 -15.61 -21.21
C ILE A 215 -15.50 -16.26 -22.32
N THR A 216 -15.94 -17.50 -22.08
CA THR A 216 -16.99 -18.15 -22.86
C THR A 216 -18.17 -18.44 -21.93
N THR A 217 -19.38 -17.98 -22.30
CA THR A 217 -20.58 -18.20 -21.50
C THR A 217 -21.11 -19.62 -21.64
N ALA A 218 -22.04 -20.04 -20.78
CA ALA A 218 -22.69 -21.36 -20.87
C ALA A 218 -23.44 -21.56 -22.20
N SER A 219 -23.86 -20.48 -22.86
CA SER A 219 -24.47 -20.51 -24.20
C SER A 219 -23.45 -20.74 -25.34
N GLY A 220 -22.15 -20.74 -25.02
CA GLY A 220 -21.05 -20.81 -25.99
C GLY A 220 -20.64 -19.45 -26.56
N THR A 221 -21.22 -18.35 -26.06
CA THR A 221 -20.88 -17.00 -26.55
C THR A 221 -19.54 -16.55 -25.99
N LYS A 222 -18.59 -16.23 -26.87
CA LYS A 222 -17.33 -15.58 -26.48
C LYS A 222 -17.54 -14.09 -26.26
N GLY A 223 -17.01 -13.57 -25.16
CA GLY A 223 -17.09 -12.15 -24.87
C GLY A 223 -16.16 -11.71 -23.76
N TYR A 224 -16.26 -10.43 -23.42
CA TYR A 224 -15.40 -9.74 -22.47
C TYR A 224 -16.23 -9.22 -21.31
N VAL A 225 -15.74 -9.45 -20.09
CA VAL A 225 -16.29 -8.87 -18.87
C VAL A 225 -15.25 -7.99 -18.20
N ALA A 226 -15.67 -6.85 -17.66
CA ALA A 226 -14.74 -5.90 -17.05
C ALA A 226 -14.34 -6.33 -15.64
N ASN A 227 -13.10 -6.04 -15.25
CA ASN A 227 -12.57 -6.46 -13.94
C ASN A 227 -13.34 -5.88 -12.73
N TRP A 228 -13.96 -4.71 -12.86
CA TRP A 228 -14.67 -4.05 -11.76
C TRP A 228 -16.06 -4.64 -11.46
N VAL A 229 -16.59 -5.50 -12.33
CA VAL A 229 -17.90 -6.17 -12.15
C VAL A 229 -17.78 -7.65 -11.78
N VAL A 230 -16.55 -8.14 -11.54
CA VAL A 230 -16.30 -9.55 -11.23
C VAL A 230 -15.29 -9.73 -10.10
N ASP A 231 -15.36 -10.87 -9.42
CA ASP A 231 -14.35 -11.35 -8.48
C ASP A 231 -13.52 -12.46 -9.14
N VAL A 232 -12.20 -12.25 -9.25
CA VAL A 232 -11.30 -13.26 -9.82
C VAL A 232 -10.94 -14.29 -8.76
N SER A 233 -11.14 -15.57 -9.04
CA SER A 233 -10.78 -16.68 -8.17
C SER A 233 -9.96 -17.70 -8.93
N SER A 234 -8.76 -18.01 -8.46
CA SER A 234 -8.12 -19.30 -8.78
C SER A 234 -8.97 -20.41 -8.17
N SER A 235 -9.18 -21.53 -8.88
CA SER A 235 -10.05 -22.62 -8.44
C SER A 235 -9.83 -22.96 -6.95
N LYS A 236 -10.94 -23.23 -6.23
CA LYS A 236 -10.97 -23.65 -4.82
C LYS A 236 -10.18 -24.95 -4.61
N THR A 237 -8.87 -24.83 -4.55
CA THR A 237 -8.00 -25.79 -3.88
C THR A 237 -7.86 -25.28 -2.45
N LYS A 238 -8.00 -26.19 -1.46
CA LYS A 238 -7.64 -25.92 -0.06
C LYS A 238 -6.34 -25.12 -0.08
N SER A 239 -6.37 -23.90 0.47
CA SER A 239 -5.19 -23.04 0.51
C SER A 239 -4.00 -23.86 0.97
N ALA A 240 -2.95 -23.92 0.15
CA ALA A 240 -1.66 -24.36 0.65
C ALA A 240 -1.39 -23.61 1.96
N PRO A 241 -0.84 -24.27 3.00
CA PRO A 241 -0.55 -23.60 4.26
C PRO A 241 0.20 -22.31 3.95
N LYS A 242 -0.29 -21.18 4.50
CA LYS A 242 0.33 -19.86 4.32
C LYS A 242 1.82 -20.04 4.61
N ALA A 243 2.66 -19.72 3.61
CA ALA A 243 4.10 -19.77 3.79
C ALA A 243 4.44 -18.96 5.04
N LYS A 244 5.29 -19.51 5.92
CA LYS A 244 5.68 -18.84 7.16
C LYS A 244 6.22 -17.46 6.81
N THR A 245 5.64 -16.41 7.37
CA THR A 245 6.12 -15.05 7.23
C THR A 245 7.56 -14.95 7.73
N THR A 246 8.47 -14.52 6.85
CA THR A 246 9.92 -14.43 7.08
C THR A 246 10.42 -12.98 7.18
N SER A 247 9.52 -12.01 7.00
CA SER A 247 9.83 -10.60 7.25
C SER A 247 8.59 -9.81 7.65
N LEU A 248 8.81 -8.69 8.34
CA LEU A 248 7.71 -7.79 8.73
C LEU A 248 6.96 -7.21 7.52
N ALA A 249 7.64 -7.04 6.39
CA ALA A 249 7.00 -6.54 5.18
C ALA A 249 5.88 -7.48 4.73
N GLU A 250 6.05 -8.80 4.77
CA GLU A 250 5.03 -9.79 4.34
C GLU A 250 3.89 -9.94 5.36
N ALA A 251 4.08 -9.43 6.57
CA ALA A 251 3.18 -9.67 7.69
C ALA A 251 1.88 -8.87 7.57
N THR A 252 0.77 -9.53 7.90
CA THR A 252 -0.49 -8.89 8.27
C THR A 252 -0.55 -8.77 9.79
N ILE A 253 -0.58 -7.54 10.30
CA ILE A 253 -0.60 -7.25 11.72
C ILE A 253 -1.95 -6.66 12.08
N VAL A 254 -2.65 -7.25 13.05
CA VAL A 254 -3.82 -6.62 13.66
C VAL A 254 -3.36 -5.86 14.89
N ILE A 255 -3.65 -4.55 14.92
CA ILE A 255 -3.44 -3.71 16.10
C ILE A 255 -4.80 -3.44 16.74
N ASP A 256 -4.91 -3.74 18.02
CA ASP A 256 -6.13 -3.65 18.79
C ASP A 256 -6.01 -2.54 19.85
N PRO A 257 -6.43 -1.30 19.57
CA PRO A 257 -6.54 -0.29 20.61
C PRO A 257 -7.65 -0.67 21.58
N GLY A 258 -7.28 -0.99 22.83
CA GLY A 258 -8.19 -1.40 23.89
C GLY A 258 -9.32 -0.39 24.15
N HIS A 259 -10.45 -0.88 24.68
CA HIS A 259 -11.64 -0.07 25.03
C HIS A 259 -12.27 0.66 23.82
N GLY A 260 -13.09 1.70 24.04
CA GLY A 260 -13.70 2.53 22.99
C GLY A 260 -15.21 2.72 23.18
N GLY A 261 -15.74 3.82 22.64
CA GLY A 261 -17.16 4.17 22.77
C GLY A 261 -17.56 4.32 24.23
N ASN A 262 -18.52 3.51 24.68
CA ASN A 262 -19.04 3.55 26.04
C ASN A 262 -18.11 2.91 27.09
N ASP A 263 -17.06 2.21 26.65
CA ASP A 263 -16.03 1.68 27.53
C ASP A 263 -14.83 2.65 27.54
N PRO A 264 -14.64 3.46 28.61
CA PRO A 264 -13.53 4.41 28.68
C PRO A 264 -12.17 3.76 28.96
N GLY A 265 -12.16 2.54 29.51
CA GLY A 265 -11.01 1.97 30.20
C GLY A 265 -10.66 2.75 31.48
N ALA A 266 -9.41 2.63 31.92
CA ALA A 266 -8.89 3.35 33.06
C ALA A 266 -8.82 4.88 32.84
N GLN A 267 -8.88 5.62 33.94
CA GLN A 267 -8.74 7.07 33.96
C GLN A 267 -7.57 7.46 34.87
N GLY A 268 -6.60 8.18 34.31
CA GLY A 268 -5.47 8.69 35.04
C GLY A 268 -5.79 9.91 35.89
N GLN A 269 -4.95 10.19 36.87
CA GLN A 269 -5.13 11.27 37.84
C GLN A 269 -5.13 12.65 37.18
N ASN A 270 -4.39 12.82 36.08
CA ASN A 270 -4.34 14.06 35.30
C ASN A 270 -5.37 14.09 34.14
N GLY A 271 -6.36 13.19 34.16
CA GLY A 271 -7.48 13.19 33.23
C GLY A 271 -7.22 12.43 31.92
N THR A 272 -6.11 11.69 31.81
CA THR A 272 -5.88 10.79 30.67
C THR A 272 -6.94 9.69 30.67
N VAL A 273 -7.59 9.45 29.53
CA VAL A 273 -8.58 8.38 29.39
C VAL A 273 -8.00 7.30 28.48
N GLU A 274 -7.97 6.06 28.97
CA GLU A 274 -7.27 4.94 28.33
C GLU A 274 -7.69 4.75 26.88
N LYS A 275 -9.00 4.68 26.58
CA LYS A 275 -9.48 4.49 25.19
C LYS A 275 -8.95 5.51 24.18
N LYS A 276 -8.64 6.74 24.63
CA LYS A 276 -8.08 7.80 23.81
C LYS A 276 -6.58 7.63 23.66
N ALA A 277 -5.90 7.25 24.74
CA ALA A 277 -4.47 6.97 24.74
C ALA A 277 -4.15 5.77 23.84
N THR A 278 -4.86 4.66 24.00
CA THR A 278 -4.70 3.44 23.19
C THR A 278 -4.93 3.72 21.71
N LEU A 279 -5.99 4.46 21.34
CA LEU A 279 -6.26 4.82 19.94
C LEU A 279 -5.15 5.67 19.32
N LYS A 280 -4.65 6.68 20.04
CA LYS A 280 -3.55 7.53 19.56
C LYS A 280 -2.27 6.72 19.38
N THR A 281 -1.94 5.85 20.33
CA THR A 281 -0.78 4.96 20.25
C THR A 281 -0.92 3.98 19.09
N ALA A 282 -2.08 3.32 18.94
CA ALA A 282 -2.35 2.39 17.84
C ALA A 282 -2.17 3.03 16.47
N LYS A 283 -2.61 4.29 16.28
CA LYS A 283 -2.39 5.01 15.02
C LYS A 283 -0.91 5.30 14.74
N ALA A 284 -0.12 5.60 15.76
CA ALA A 284 1.32 5.78 15.61
C ALA A 284 2.01 4.45 15.24
N VAL A 285 1.67 3.36 15.93
CA VAL A 285 2.15 2.00 15.64
C VAL A 285 1.78 1.59 14.23
N ALA A 286 0.50 1.72 13.86
CA ALA A 286 0.02 1.38 12.53
C ALA A 286 0.81 2.13 11.45
N LYS A 287 0.88 3.46 11.54
CA LYS A 287 1.66 4.28 10.61
C LYS A 287 3.10 3.77 10.48
N ARG A 288 3.77 3.45 11.59
CA ARG A 288 5.17 2.99 11.58
C ARG A 288 5.36 1.62 10.93
N LEU A 289 4.43 0.69 11.16
CA LEU A 289 4.45 -0.65 10.58
C LEU A 289 4.08 -0.60 9.08
N GLU A 290 3.09 0.21 8.71
CA GLU A 290 2.73 0.47 7.32
C GLU A 290 3.87 1.11 6.53
N GLN A 291 4.61 2.03 7.17
CA GLN A 291 5.86 2.60 6.65
C GLN A 291 6.95 1.55 6.42
N SER A 292 6.82 0.34 6.98
CA SER A 292 7.73 -0.78 6.75
C SER A 292 7.18 -1.85 5.78
N GLY A 293 6.02 -1.60 5.16
CA GLY A 293 5.42 -2.47 4.15
C GLY A 293 4.38 -3.47 4.68
N ALA A 294 4.31 -3.64 6.01
CA ALA A 294 3.34 -4.51 6.67
C ALA A 294 1.89 -4.12 6.33
N LYS A 295 1.00 -5.11 6.19
CA LYS A 295 -0.44 -4.86 6.11
C LYS A 295 -0.95 -4.68 7.54
N VAL A 296 -1.44 -3.49 7.89
CA VAL A 296 -1.97 -3.23 9.23
C VAL A 296 -3.49 -3.14 9.19
N ILE A 297 -4.15 -3.80 10.15
CA ILE A 297 -5.59 -3.74 10.35
C ILE A 297 -5.86 -3.27 11.77
N LEU A 298 -6.60 -2.18 11.94
CA LEU A 298 -7.06 -1.73 13.25
C LEU A 298 -8.36 -2.44 13.64
N THR A 299 -8.50 -2.85 14.90
CA THR A 299 -9.81 -3.32 15.41
C THR A 299 -10.83 -2.19 15.47
N ARG A 300 -10.39 -0.97 15.75
CA ARG A 300 -11.11 0.29 15.60
C ARG A 300 -10.15 1.42 15.19
N ASP A 301 -10.59 2.32 14.32
CA ASP A 301 -9.83 3.51 13.90
C ASP A 301 -10.45 4.83 14.42
N SER A 302 -11.56 4.72 15.15
CA SER A 302 -12.32 5.81 15.77
C SER A 302 -12.67 5.48 17.24
N ASP A 303 -13.38 6.39 17.92
CA ASP A 303 -13.89 6.18 19.28
C ASP A 303 -15.21 5.39 19.26
N GLU A 304 -15.12 4.14 18.85
CA GLU A 304 -16.24 3.20 18.78
C GLU A 304 -16.02 2.02 19.74
N TYR A 305 -17.12 1.45 20.23
CA TYR A 305 -17.08 0.24 21.04
C TYR A 305 -17.00 -0.98 20.13
N ILE A 306 -15.98 -1.83 20.33
CA ILE A 306 -15.85 -3.15 19.69
C ILE A 306 -15.79 -4.21 20.79
N SER A 307 -16.61 -5.26 20.66
CA SER A 307 -16.63 -6.36 21.63
C SER A 307 -15.33 -7.17 21.61
N LEU A 308 -14.97 -7.80 22.75
CA LEU A 308 -13.77 -8.65 22.85
C LEU A 308 -13.77 -9.80 21.83
N LYS A 309 -14.94 -10.38 21.54
CA LYS A 309 -15.12 -11.42 20.52
C LYS A 309 -14.77 -10.92 19.13
N GLU A 310 -15.30 -9.77 18.73
CA GLU A 310 -15.04 -9.21 17.41
C GLU A 310 -13.55 -8.85 17.23
N ARG A 311 -12.89 -8.34 18.28
CA ARG A 311 -11.44 -8.06 18.27
C ARG A 311 -10.62 -9.31 17.95
N ALA A 312 -10.86 -10.40 18.67
CA ALA A 312 -10.18 -11.68 18.46
C ALA A 312 -10.48 -12.26 17.06
N GLN A 313 -11.75 -12.23 16.62
CA GLN A 313 -12.17 -12.73 15.31
C GLN A 313 -11.56 -11.94 14.15
N LYS A 314 -11.20 -10.67 14.37
CA LYS A 314 -10.56 -9.84 13.32
C LYS A 314 -9.20 -10.41 12.92
N ALA A 315 -8.40 -10.91 13.88
CA ALA A 315 -7.12 -11.57 13.57
C ALA A 315 -7.30 -12.80 12.67
N GLU A 316 -8.27 -13.64 12.97
CA GLU A 316 -8.60 -14.80 12.15
C GLU A 316 -9.13 -14.40 10.76
N LYS A 317 -10.09 -13.47 10.71
CA LYS A 317 -10.69 -12.97 9.46
C LYS A 317 -9.66 -12.47 8.45
N TYR A 318 -8.61 -11.79 8.93
CA TYR A 318 -7.55 -11.23 8.09
C TYR A 318 -6.31 -12.13 7.99
N ASN A 319 -6.36 -13.36 8.52
CA ASN A 319 -5.22 -14.29 8.57
C ASN A 319 -3.94 -13.61 9.10
N ALA A 320 -4.08 -12.89 10.22
CA ALA A 320 -3.02 -12.08 10.79
C ALA A 320 -1.84 -12.94 11.25
N ASP A 321 -0.62 -12.49 10.96
CA ASP A 321 0.63 -13.08 11.41
C ASP A 321 0.94 -12.71 12.86
N ALA A 322 0.42 -11.59 13.33
CA ALA A 322 0.42 -11.21 14.74
C ALA A 322 -0.78 -10.31 15.07
N PHE A 323 -1.29 -10.47 16.28
CA PHE A 323 -2.29 -9.61 16.92
C PHE A 323 -1.65 -8.92 18.13
N ILE A 324 -1.78 -7.60 18.22
CA ILE A 324 -1.19 -6.79 19.28
C ILE A 324 -2.27 -5.90 19.88
N SER A 325 -2.69 -6.22 21.10
CA SER A 325 -3.60 -5.37 21.87
C SER A 325 -2.80 -4.34 22.67
N LEU A 326 -3.25 -3.09 22.68
CA LEU A 326 -2.58 -1.96 23.32
C LEU A 326 -3.47 -1.41 24.44
N HIS A 327 -2.92 -1.37 25.65
CA HIS A 327 -3.58 -0.97 26.89
C HIS A 327 -2.65 -0.13 27.78
N PHE A 328 -3.25 0.50 28.79
CA PHE A 328 -2.52 1.13 29.88
C PHE A 328 -3.16 0.74 31.21
N ASP A 329 -2.38 0.07 32.04
CA ASP A 329 -2.81 -0.59 33.26
C ASP A 329 -3.28 0.44 34.30
N SER A 330 -3.96 -0.03 35.34
CA SER A 330 -4.32 0.77 36.48
C SER A 330 -4.53 -0.11 37.71
N VAL A 331 -4.03 0.36 38.85
CA VAL A 331 -4.36 -0.23 40.14
C VAL A 331 -5.29 0.70 40.92
N PRO A 332 -6.11 0.17 41.86
CA PRO A 332 -6.88 1.01 42.77
C PRO A 332 -5.99 1.99 43.55
N ASP A 333 -6.50 3.18 43.87
CA ASP A 333 -5.72 4.20 44.59
C ASP A 333 -5.17 3.72 45.95
N ALA A 334 -5.88 2.79 46.60
CA ALA A 334 -5.43 2.18 47.86
C ALA A 334 -4.12 1.38 47.71
N ASP A 335 -3.81 0.91 46.49
CA ASP A 335 -2.62 0.13 46.15
C ASP A 335 -1.56 0.98 45.42
N ASN A 336 -1.83 2.27 45.21
CA ASN A 336 -1.05 3.20 44.37
C ASN A 336 0.18 3.81 45.07
N THR A 337 1.04 2.99 45.69
CA THR A 337 2.22 3.58 46.36
C THR A 337 3.52 3.51 45.57
N ASN A 338 3.63 2.72 44.49
CA ASN A 338 4.82 2.71 43.58
C ASN A 338 4.67 1.76 42.35
N VAL A 339 3.46 1.42 41.90
CA VAL A 339 3.30 0.51 40.74
C VAL A 339 3.43 1.30 39.44
N ASN A 340 4.46 1.00 38.67
CA ASN A 340 4.71 1.59 37.36
C ASN A 340 5.42 0.60 36.43
N GLY A 341 5.52 1.01 35.17
CA GLY A 341 6.21 0.29 34.13
C GLY A 341 5.29 -0.48 33.20
N GLN A 342 5.92 -1.13 32.23
CA GLN A 342 5.24 -1.88 31.19
C GLN A 342 5.27 -3.39 31.43
N THR A 343 4.25 -4.08 30.97
CA THR A 343 4.15 -5.55 30.98
C THR A 343 3.65 -6.04 29.63
N THR A 344 4.22 -7.14 29.14
CA THR A 344 3.75 -7.78 27.91
C THR A 344 3.10 -9.12 28.24
N TYR A 345 1.81 -9.26 27.93
CA TYR A 345 1.06 -10.47 28.19
C TYR A 345 0.92 -11.34 26.95
N TYR A 346 0.96 -12.65 27.16
CA TYR A 346 0.58 -13.68 26.20
C TYR A 346 -0.33 -14.70 26.89
N TYR A 347 -1.01 -15.56 26.14
CA TYR A 347 -1.80 -16.65 26.75
C TYR A 347 -1.24 -18.03 26.40
N LYS A 348 -1.02 -18.31 25.12
CA LYS A 348 -0.57 -19.63 24.64
C LYS A 348 0.95 -19.67 24.60
N ASN A 349 1.55 -20.81 24.97
CA ASN A 349 3.00 -20.98 24.93
C ASN A 349 3.62 -20.68 23.55
N LYS A 350 2.87 -20.94 22.46
CA LYS A 350 3.29 -20.61 21.09
C LYS A 350 3.51 -19.10 20.85
N ASP A 351 2.93 -18.24 21.67
CA ASP A 351 2.96 -16.78 21.54
C ASP A 351 4.06 -16.14 22.40
N GLN A 352 4.74 -16.91 23.25
CA GLN A 352 5.74 -16.40 24.17
C GLN A 352 6.94 -15.77 23.44
N SER A 353 7.40 -16.34 22.33
CA SER A 353 8.51 -15.77 21.56
C SER A 353 8.17 -14.41 20.93
N LEU A 354 6.90 -14.19 20.54
CA LEU A 354 6.41 -12.89 20.09
C LEU A 354 6.42 -11.88 21.25
N ALA A 355 5.92 -12.30 22.42
CA ALA A 355 5.91 -11.48 23.62
C ALA A 355 7.31 -11.06 24.05
N ASP A 356 8.25 -12.01 24.13
CA ASP A 356 9.63 -11.77 24.56
C ASP A 356 10.35 -10.83 23.60
N SER A 357 10.14 -11.00 22.29
CA SER A 357 10.76 -10.15 21.27
C SER A 357 10.27 -8.69 21.34
N ILE A 358 8.96 -8.47 21.46
CA ILE A 358 8.39 -7.13 21.60
C ILE A 358 8.79 -6.50 22.95
N ASN A 359 8.73 -7.27 24.04
CA ASN A 359 9.07 -6.80 25.37
C ASN A 359 10.55 -6.37 25.46
N ALA A 360 11.47 -7.11 24.85
CA ALA A 360 12.89 -6.76 24.81
C ALA A 360 13.15 -5.44 24.07
N SER A 361 12.49 -5.21 22.93
CA SER A 361 12.59 -3.94 22.20
C SER A 361 12.00 -2.77 22.98
N LEU A 362 10.85 -2.98 23.63
CA LEU A 362 10.28 -1.96 24.50
C LEU A 362 11.20 -1.64 25.69
N ALA A 363 11.87 -2.64 26.27
CA ALA A 363 12.84 -2.44 27.36
C ALA A 363 14.02 -1.56 26.96
N SER A 364 14.45 -1.68 25.70
CA SER A 364 15.62 -0.99 25.17
C SER A 364 15.33 0.48 24.85
N ASN A 365 14.09 0.78 24.46
CA ASN A 365 13.71 2.08 23.89
C ASN A 365 12.89 2.95 24.84
N LEU A 366 12.22 2.37 25.83
CA LEU A 366 11.43 3.12 26.82
C LEU A 366 12.20 3.25 28.14
N SER A 367 12.13 4.45 28.75
CA SER A 367 12.71 4.73 30.06
C SER A 367 11.89 4.15 31.22
N SER A 368 10.65 3.75 30.96
CA SER A 368 9.76 3.17 31.96
C SER A 368 10.27 1.79 32.39
N LYS A 369 10.03 1.44 33.66
CA LYS A 369 10.39 0.13 34.20
C LYS A 369 9.81 -1.00 33.33
N ASN A 370 10.63 -1.98 32.96
CA ASN A 370 10.13 -3.19 32.30
C ASN A 370 9.80 -4.27 33.35
N ARG A 371 8.57 -4.78 33.33
CA ARG A 371 8.06 -5.81 34.24
C ARG A 371 8.06 -7.22 33.62
N GLY A 372 8.61 -7.34 32.41
CA GLY A 372 8.82 -8.58 31.67
C GLY A 372 7.56 -9.08 30.95
N THR A 373 7.65 -10.32 30.50
CA THR A 373 6.53 -11.05 29.91
C THR A 373 5.80 -11.90 30.94
N ARG A 374 4.47 -12.06 30.78
CA ARG A 374 3.64 -12.86 31.69
C ARG A 374 2.53 -13.57 30.92
N SER A 375 2.14 -14.76 31.41
CA SER A 375 0.88 -15.36 30.97
C SER A 375 -0.29 -14.58 31.59
N GLY A 376 -1.31 -14.26 30.80
CA GLY A 376 -2.52 -13.54 31.24
C GLY A 376 -3.78 -14.03 30.54
N ASP A 377 -4.82 -14.30 31.31
CA ASP A 377 -6.09 -14.88 30.84
C ASP A 377 -7.05 -13.83 30.25
N PHE A 378 -6.59 -13.12 29.22
CA PHE A 378 -7.39 -12.12 28.52
C PHE A 378 -8.13 -12.75 27.34
N TYR A 379 -9.43 -12.44 27.19
CA TYR A 379 -10.27 -13.01 26.13
C TYR A 379 -9.64 -12.84 24.73
N VAL A 380 -9.11 -11.65 24.42
CA VAL A 380 -8.50 -11.32 23.12
C VAL A 380 -7.21 -12.08 22.83
N LEU A 381 -6.64 -12.78 23.83
CA LEU A 381 -5.48 -13.67 23.68
C LEU A 381 -5.90 -15.14 23.71
N ARG A 382 -6.75 -15.52 24.69
CA ARG A 382 -7.22 -16.90 24.86
C ARG A 382 -7.99 -17.39 23.64
N GLU A 383 -8.94 -16.59 23.15
CA GLU A 383 -9.82 -16.95 22.03
C GLU A 383 -9.21 -16.63 20.66
N ASN A 384 -8.01 -16.04 20.61
CA ASN A 384 -7.36 -15.68 19.37
C ASN A 384 -6.51 -16.85 18.85
N THR A 385 -6.78 -17.31 17.63
CA THR A 385 -6.08 -18.44 17.03
C THR A 385 -4.72 -18.04 16.46
N GLN A 386 -4.55 -16.77 16.08
CA GLN A 386 -3.30 -16.23 15.56
C GLN A 386 -2.27 -15.96 16.69
N PRO A 387 -0.99 -15.73 16.38
CA PRO A 387 -0.02 -15.25 17.36
C PRO A 387 -0.51 -13.94 18.00
N SER A 388 -0.58 -13.87 19.33
CA SER A 388 -1.25 -12.75 20.01
C SER A 388 -0.55 -12.30 21.30
N VAL A 389 -0.48 -10.99 21.49
CA VAL A 389 0.03 -10.35 22.72
C VAL A 389 -0.84 -9.15 23.13
N LEU A 390 -0.81 -8.83 24.42
CA LEU A 390 -1.40 -7.61 24.98
C LEU A 390 -0.31 -6.82 25.69
N LEU A 391 -0.16 -5.54 25.34
CA LEU A 391 0.86 -4.66 25.87
C LEU A 391 0.22 -3.69 26.86
N GLU A 392 0.58 -3.81 28.13
CA GLU A 392 0.37 -2.76 29.12
C GLU A 392 1.56 -1.82 29.08
N LEU A 393 1.37 -0.63 28.51
CA LEU A 393 2.48 0.28 28.17
C LEU A 393 2.85 1.26 29.31
N GLY A 394 2.32 1.04 30.51
CA GLY A 394 2.45 1.91 31.68
C GLY A 394 1.15 1.92 32.48
N TYR A 395 1.19 2.47 33.70
CA TYR A 395 0.03 2.57 34.59
C TYR A 395 -0.58 3.98 34.57
N LEU A 396 -1.85 4.14 34.20
CA LEU A 396 -2.54 5.44 34.29
C LEU A 396 -2.73 5.94 35.73
N SER A 397 -2.83 5.01 36.68
CA SER A 397 -2.81 5.33 38.12
C SER A 397 -1.47 5.90 38.61
N SER A 398 -0.36 5.69 37.89
CA SER A 398 0.96 6.22 38.22
C SER A 398 1.18 7.57 37.55
N SER A 399 1.39 8.61 38.36
CA SER A 399 1.67 9.96 37.85
C SER A 399 2.92 10.03 36.97
N ILE A 400 3.92 9.20 37.25
CA ILE A 400 5.17 9.11 36.47
C ILE A 400 4.88 8.53 35.07
N ASP A 401 4.15 7.41 35.00
CA ASP A 401 3.83 6.77 33.72
C ASP A 401 2.82 7.61 32.93
N GLU A 402 1.82 8.21 33.59
CA GLU A 402 0.86 9.10 32.93
C GLU A 402 1.56 10.33 32.33
N GLN A 403 2.52 10.93 33.04
CA GLN A 403 3.31 12.03 32.50
C GLN A 403 4.17 11.59 31.31
N GLN A 404 4.81 10.42 31.39
CA GLN A 404 5.61 9.88 30.29
C GLN A 404 4.75 9.58 29.06
N LEU A 405 3.58 8.97 29.24
CA LEU A 405 2.60 8.69 28.18
C LEU A 405 2.16 9.95 27.42
N ASN A 406 2.01 11.06 28.14
CA ASN A 406 1.60 12.34 27.60
C ASN A 406 2.76 13.17 27.02
N SER A 407 4.01 12.74 27.24
CA SER A 407 5.19 13.44 26.71
C SER A 407 5.28 13.38 25.17
N SER A 408 6.00 14.34 24.59
CA SER A 408 6.34 14.31 23.17
C SER A 408 7.26 13.14 22.85
N GLY A 409 6.93 12.33 21.85
CA GLY A 409 7.79 11.23 21.39
C GLY A 409 7.51 9.87 22.05
N PHE A 410 6.71 9.79 23.11
CA PHE A 410 6.41 8.49 23.74
C PHE A 410 5.76 7.51 22.77
N ARG A 411 4.75 7.96 22.02
CA ARG A 411 4.02 7.12 21.05
C ARG A 411 4.91 6.68 19.89
N GLU A 412 5.79 7.56 19.44
CA GLU A 412 6.79 7.25 18.40
C GLU A 412 7.77 6.18 18.91
N LYS A 413 8.28 6.31 20.14
CA LYS A 413 9.15 5.28 20.76
C LYS A 413 8.46 3.93 20.91
N VAL A 414 7.18 3.93 21.32
CA VAL A 414 6.38 2.70 21.37
C VAL A 414 6.23 2.09 19.96
N ALA A 415 5.94 2.91 18.96
CA ALA A 415 5.81 2.47 17.57
C ALA A 415 7.10 1.87 17.02
N ASP A 416 8.24 2.52 17.26
CA ASP A 416 9.56 2.00 16.89
C ASP A 416 9.89 0.70 17.63
N SER A 417 9.58 0.61 18.93
CA SER A 417 9.81 -0.61 19.72
C SER A 417 9.01 -1.81 19.22
N ILE A 418 7.73 -1.60 18.88
CA ILE A 418 6.89 -2.67 18.33
C ILE A 418 7.38 -3.06 16.93
N TYR A 419 7.79 -2.09 16.11
CA TYR A 419 8.43 -2.37 14.81
C TYR A 419 9.69 -3.22 14.97
N ASP A 420 10.60 -2.85 15.88
CA ASP A 420 11.86 -3.58 16.10
C ASP A 420 11.60 -4.99 16.63
N GLY A 421 10.67 -5.12 17.58
CA GLY A 421 10.26 -6.41 18.14
C GLY A 421 9.66 -7.33 17.07
N LEU A 422 8.71 -6.84 16.28
CA LEU A 422 8.14 -7.63 15.19
C LEU A 422 9.18 -7.96 14.10
N SER A 423 10.05 -7.00 13.76
CA SER A 423 11.13 -7.23 12.80
C SER A 423 12.09 -8.32 13.26
N ASN A 424 12.33 -8.45 14.57
CA ASN A 424 13.16 -9.52 15.12
C ASN A 424 12.41 -10.84 15.22
N TYR A 425 11.11 -10.81 15.52
CA TYR A 425 10.27 -12.01 15.59
C TYR A 425 10.12 -12.73 14.24
N PHE A 426 9.98 -11.98 13.14
CA PHE A 426 9.77 -12.57 11.81
C PHE A 426 11.06 -13.01 11.09
N LYS A 427 12.24 -12.63 11.59
CA LYS A 427 13.54 -12.96 10.99
C LYS A 427 13.88 -14.46 11.02
#